data_AF-A0A372LBJ3-F1
#
_entry.id   AF-A0A372LBJ3-F1
#
_cell.length_a   1.000
_cell.length_b   1.000
_cell.length_c   1.000
_cell.angle_alpha   90.00
_cell.angle_beta   90.00
_cell.angle_gamma   90.00
#
_symmetry.space_group_name_H-M   'P 1'
#
loop_
_entity.id
_entity.type
_entity.pdbx_description
1 polymer ?
#
loop_
_entity_poly.entity_id
_entity_poly.type
_entity_poly.pdbx_seq_one_letter_code
_entity_poly.pdbx_strand_id
1 'polypeptide(L)'
;MFDKIQAGTGLERTAEKYYQQFSAGDSKRTAANCNRFKSADDDVRSNYNLAILPIVMYPDDVLEQRCTKVASFNKKLAKLLDNMYETMIAADGVGLAAPQVGVSQQVAIVDIGDESGIIEMINPEILVTDGEQTGPEGCLSFPGTYGEVSRPYFVKIRAQDRKGRFFELAAEDFLARAIQHEIDHLNGVLFTSKITAYLTEEELERYEEE
;
A
#
# COMPACT_ATOMS: atom_id res chain seq x y z
N MET A 1 -19.77 7.21 41.30
CA MET A 1 -18.33 7.47 41.35
C MET A 1 -17.63 6.32 40.66
N PHE A 2 -17.64 6.32 39.34
CA PHE A 2 -16.78 5.47 38.49
C PHE A 2 -16.52 6.31 37.25
N ASP A 3 -15.35 6.94 37.26
CA ASP A 3 -14.88 7.82 36.19
C ASP A 3 -14.49 7.01 34.96
N LYS A 4 -14.80 7.62 33.82
CA LYS A 4 -14.35 7.23 32.49
C LYS A 4 -12.83 7.33 32.42
N ILE A 5 -12.17 6.27 31.97
CA ILE A 5 -10.80 6.38 31.44
C ILE A 5 -10.93 6.31 29.91
N GLN A 6 -10.86 7.49 29.27
CA GLN A 6 -10.37 7.58 27.90
C GLN A 6 -8.84 7.44 27.98
N ALA A 7 -8.30 6.38 27.40
CA ALA A 7 -6.86 6.26 27.14
C ALA A 7 -6.67 6.24 25.62
N GLY A 8 -6.46 7.42 25.04
CA GLY A 8 -5.74 7.52 23.76
C GLY A 8 -4.26 7.37 24.09
N THR A 9 -3.69 6.21 23.80
CA THR A 9 -2.29 5.88 24.07
C THR A 9 -1.39 6.50 23.00
N GLY A 10 -0.23 7.01 23.41
CA GLY A 10 0.75 7.66 22.53
C GLY A 10 1.32 6.79 21.37
N LEU A 11 0.96 5.50 21.31
CA LEU A 11 1.38 4.52 20.30
C LEU A 11 0.81 4.74 18.89
N GLU A 12 -0.36 5.38 18.75
CA GLU A 12 -0.90 5.65 17.40
C GLU A 12 -0.05 6.72 16.68
N ARG A 13 0.57 7.63 17.45
CA ARG A 13 1.31 8.79 16.91
C ARG A 13 2.76 8.51 16.49
N THR A 14 3.32 7.36 16.82
CA THR A 14 4.72 6.97 16.48
C THR A 14 4.75 6.29 15.11
N ALA A 15 3.94 5.26 14.90
CA ALA A 15 3.80 4.61 13.59
C ALA A 15 3.23 5.54 12.50
N GLU A 16 2.33 6.48 12.86
CA GLU A 16 1.84 7.55 11.98
C GLU A 16 2.97 8.43 11.41
N LYS A 17 4.09 8.58 12.14
CA LYS A 17 5.24 9.39 11.69
C LYS A 17 6.19 8.62 10.78
N TYR A 18 6.39 7.33 11.02
CA TYR A 18 7.17 6.44 10.16
C TYR A 18 6.80 6.65 8.68
N TYR A 19 5.51 6.54 8.36
CA TYR A 19 5.02 6.63 7.00
C TYR A 19 5.06 8.05 6.40
N GLN A 20 5.05 9.10 7.23
CA GLN A 20 5.11 10.50 6.75
C GLN A 20 6.53 11.05 6.58
N GLN A 21 7.55 10.46 7.22
CA GLN A 21 8.93 10.97 7.16
C GLN A 21 9.74 10.46 5.96
N PHE A 22 9.43 9.28 5.40
CA PHE A 22 10.05 8.81 4.15
C PHE A 22 9.72 9.68 2.92
N SER A 23 8.77 10.60 3.02
CA SER A 23 8.47 11.60 1.98
C SER A 23 9.55 12.71 1.84
N ALA A 24 10.60 12.71 2.67
CA ALA A 24 11.57 13.82 2.74
C ALA A 24 13.05 13.45 2.48
N GLY A 25 13.34 12.28 1.91
CA GLY A 25 14.70 11.82 1.58
C GLY A 25 15.18 12.18 0.16
N ASP A 26 16.31 12.88 0.05
CA ASP A 26 16.94 13.47 -1.15
C ASP A 26 17.14 12.49 -2.35
N SER A 27 16.19 12.44 -3.30
CA SER A 27 16.26 11.62 -4.52
C SER A 27 16.95 12.34 -5.70
N LYS A 28 18.27 12.60 -5.60
CA LYS A 28 19.04 13.10 -6.76
C LYS A 28 19.56 11.95 -7.62
N ARG A 29 18.75 11.58 -8.63
CA ARG A 29 19.00 10.77 -9.88
C ARG A 29 17.94 9.66 -9.94
N THR A 30 17.07 9.48 -10.94
CA THR A 30 17.03 9.90 -12.35
C THR A 30 15.58 10.15 -12.80
N ALA A 31 15.18 11.40 -12.93
CA ALA A 31 14.00 11.78 -13.71
C ALA A 31 14.40 11.87 -15.20
N ALA A 32 14.20 10.79 -15.96
CA ALA A 32 14.23 10.86 -17.41
C ALA A 32 13.25 9.85 -18.02
N ASN A 33 12.18 10.39 -18.62
CA ASN A 33 11.17 9.72 -19.46
C ASN A 33 9.93 9.08 -18.79
N CYS A 34 9.25 9.80 -17.89
CA CYS A 34 7.78 9.71 -17.81
C CYS A 34 7.18 11.04 -18.25
N ASN A 35 7.18 11.26 -19.57
CA ASN A 35 6.62 12.48 -20.15
C ASN A 35 5.08 12.40 -20.12
N ARG A 36 4.48 13.26 -19.30
CA ARG A 36 3.20 13.95 -19.55
C ARG A 36 1.96 13.04 -19.72
N PHE A 37 1.38 12.63 -18.61
CA PHE A 37 -0.07 12.41 -18.49
C PHE A 37 -0.69 13.38 -17.47
N LYS A 38 -0.71 14.67 -17.81
CA LYS A 38 -1.81 15.53 -17.32
C LYS A 38 -2.92 15.42 -18.37
N SER A 39 -3.79 14.42 -18.24
CA SER A 39 -5.05 14.43 -18.98
C SER A 39 -6.01 15.37 -18.27
N ALA A 40 -6.53 16.35 -19.01
CA ALA A 40 -7.46 17.38 -18.56
C ALA A 40 -8.87 16.82 -18.24
N ASP A 41 -8.95 15.79 -17.40
CA ASP A 41 -10.19 15.21 -16.86
C ASP A 41 -10.18 15.20 -15.31
N ASP A 42 -9.36 16.05 -14.67
CA ASP A 42 -9.18 16.14 -13.21
C ASP A 42 -10.36 16.79 -12.45
N ASP A 43 -11.54 16.92 -13.06
CA ASP A 43 -12.66 17.68 -12.48
C ASP A 43 -14.00 16.95 -12.48
N VAL A 44 -13.98 15.66 -12.12
CA VAL A 44 -15.19 14.92 -11.73
C VAL A 44 -14.94 14.13 -10.46
N ARG A 45 -14.69 14.83 -9.34
CA ARG A 45 -15.05 14.29 -8.01
C ARG A 45 -16.58 14.23 -7.94
N SER A 46 -17.12 13.20 -8.58
CA SER A 46 -18.55 12.90 -8.65
C SER A 46 -19.14 12.82 -7.24
N ASN A 47 -20.38 13.30 -7.06
CA ASN A 47 -21.24 13.17 -5.86
C ASN A 47 -21.49 11.70 -5.44
N TYR A 48 -20.45 10.90 -5.21
CA TYR A 48 -20.53 9.59 -4.58
C TYR A 48 -20.27 9.76 -3.09
N ASN A 49 -21.16 9.19 -2.29
CA ASN A 49 -20.91 8.99 -0.88
C ASN A 49 -19.76 7.96 -0.75
N LEU A 50 -18.54 8.48 -0.59
CA LEU A 50 -17.33 7.70 -0.29
C LEU A 50 -17.47 7.12 1.12
N ALA A 51 -16.94 5.92 1.32
CA ALA A 51 -17.05 5.21 2.57
C ALA A 51 -15.71 4.60 2.96
N ILE A 52 -15.37 4.73 4.25
CA ILE A 52 -14.30 3.97 4.88
C ILE A 52 -14.78 2.51 5.00
N LEU A 53 -14.00 1.61 4.43
CA LEU A 53 -14.25 0.17 4.47
C LEU A 53 -13.61 -0.41 5.73
N PRO A 54 -14.23 -1.42 6.38
CA PRO A 54 -13.58 -2.12 7.47
C PRO A 54 -12.37 -2.89 6.94
N ILE A 55 -11.23 -2.73 7.61
CA ILE A 55 -10.02 -3.50 7.31
C ILE A 55 -10.14 -4.89 7.95
N VAL A 56 -9.92 -5.91 7.14
CA VAL A 56 -9.89 -7.31 7.54
C VAL A 56 -8.58 -7.58 8.27
N MET A 57 -8.70 -8.17 9.46
CA MET A 57 -7.57 -8.53 10.32
C MET A 57 -7.25 -10.02 10.19
N TYR A 58 -5.98 -10.37 10.34
CA TYR A 58 -5.57 -11.77 10.49
C TYR A 58 -6.25 -12.40 11.74
N PRO A 59 -6.68 -13.68 11.71
CA PRO A 59 -6.43 -14.73 10.72
C PRO A 59 -7.57 -14.99 9.71
N ASP A 60 -8.22 -13.96 9.17
CA ASP A 60 -9.26 -14.20 8.16
C ASP A 60 -8.69 -14.85 6.88
N ASP A 61 -9.30 -15.95 6.44
CA ASP A 61 -8.86 -16.76 5.29
C ASP A 61 -8.77 -15.94 3.99
N VAL A 62 -9.53 -14.85 3.85
CA VAL A 62 -9.49 -14.01 2.64
C VAL A 62 -8.10 -13.41 2.39
N LEU A 63 -7.30 -13.23 3.45
CA LEU A 63 -5.95 -12.67 3.39
C LEU A 63 -4.91 -13.66 2.84
N GLU A 64 -5.18 -14.97 2.93
CA GLU A 64 -4.27 -16.05 2.50
C GLU A 64 -4.74 -16.73 1.20
N GLN A 65 -5.76 -16.17 0.54
CA GLN A 65 -6.29 -16.67 -0.72
C GLN A 65 -5.83 -15.83 -1.91
N ARG A 66 -5.40 -16.52 -2.98
CA ARG A 66 -5.07 -15.86 -4.25
C ARG A 66 -6.32 -15.20 -4.85
N CYS A 67 -6.22 -13.90 -5.09
CA CYS A 67 -7.31 -13.10 -5.62
C CYS A 67 -7.59 -13.36 -7.11
N THR A 68 -8.86 -13.20 -7.48
CA THR A 68 -9.31 -13.36 -8.87
C THR A 68 -8.99 -12.14 -9.73
N LYS A 69 -8.73 -12.33 -11.03
CA LYS A 69 -8.49 -11.20 -11.95
C LYS A 69 -9.77 -10.38 -12.15
N VAL A 70 -9.62 -9.07 -12.22
CA VAL A 70 -10.69 -8.15 -12.61
C VAL A 70 -10.94 -8.26 -14.11
N ALA A 71 -12.18 -8.58 -14.49
CA ALA A 71 -12.61 -8.67 -15.89
C ALA A 71 -13.46 -7.48 -16.35
N SER A 72 -14.05 -6.71 -15.42
CA SER A 72 -14.98 -5.62 -15.73
C SER A 72 -14.54 -4.30 -15.10
N PHE A 73 -14.19 -3.35 -15.95
CA PHE A 73 -13.75 -2.00 -15.57
C PHE A 73 -14.94 -1.06 -15.63
N ASN A 74 -15.73 -1.05 -14.55
CA ASN A 74 -16.99 -0.35 -14.47
C ASN A 74 -17.04 0.59 -13.24
N LYS A 75 -18.18 1.26 -13.05
CA LYS A 75 -18.37 2.21 -11.93
C LYS A 75 -18.22 1.57 -10.54
N LYS A 76 -18.45 0.26 -10.39
CA LYS A 76 -18.23 -0.44 -9.12
C LYS A 76 -16.74 -0.58 -8.81
N LEU A 77 -15.91 -0.88 -9.81
CA LEU A 77 -14.45 -0.91 -9.67
C LEU A 77 -13.92 0.48 -9.31
N ALA A 78 -14.37 1.52 -10.02
CA ALA A 78 -13.99 2.90 -9.71
C ALA A 78 -14.35 3.28 -8.27
N LYS A 79 -15.57 2.95 -7.83
CA LYS A 79 -15.99 3.20 -6.45
C LYS A 79 -15.19 2.39 -5.42
N LEU A 80 -14.80 1.15 -5.74
CA LEU A 80 -13.97 0.33 -4.86
C LEU A 80 -12.59 0.99 -4.68
N LEU A 81 -11.96 1.44 -5.76
CA LEU A 81 -10.68 2.15 -5.72
C LEU A 81 -10.77 3.42 -4.87
N ASP A 82 -11.79 4.25 -5.12
CA ASP A 82 -11.96 5.50 -4.36
C ASP A 82 -12.20 5.20 -2.87
N ASN A 83 -13.03 4.21 -2.53
CA ASN A 83 -13.25 3.80 -1.13
C ASN A 83 -12.00 3.19 -0.48
N MET A 84 -11.22 2.39 -1.21
CA MET A 84 -9.96 1.83 -0.74
C MET A 84 -8.96 2.95 -0.43
N TYR A 85 -8.89 3.97 -1.29
CA TYR A 85 -8.01 5.11 -1.07
C TYR A 85 -8.39 5.89 0.19
N GLU A 86 -9.67 6.23 0.37
CA GLU A 86 -10.13 6.87 1.59
C GLU A 86 -9.86 6.01 2.84
N THR A 87 -10.01 4.69 2.73
CA THR A 87 -9.72 3.73 3.82
C THR A 87 -8.24 3.70 4.16
N MET A 88 -7.36 3.65 3.16
CA MET A 88 -5.91 3.66 3.32
C MET A 88 -5.45 4.94 4.02
N ILE A 89 -5.93 6.10 3.58
CA ILE A 89 -5.62 7.39 4.20
C ILE A 89 -6.16 7.46 5.63
N ALA A 90 -7.40 7.02 5.88
CA ALA A 90 -7.99 7.05 7.23
C ALA A 90 -7.32 6.08 8.22
N ALA A 91 -6.52 5.15 7.73
CA ALA A 91 -5.74 4.20 8.53
C ALA A 91 -4.23 4.53 8.51
N ASP A 92 -3.85 5.70 8.01
CA ASP A 92 -2.46 6.18 7.89
C ASP A 92 -1.52 5.16 7.21
N GLY A 93 -2.06 4.42 6.22
CA GLY A 93 -1.31 3.47 5.42
C GLY A 93 -0.77 4.07 4.13
N VAL A 94 0.26 3.42 3.56
CA VAL A 94 0.84 3.77 2.25
C VAL A 94 0.47 2.80 1.14
N GLY A 95 -0.28 1.76 1.48
CA GLY A 95 -0.75 0.74 0.57
C GLY A 95 -1.98 0.03 1.12
N LEU A 96 -2.84 -0.43 0.20
CA LEU A 96 -4.00 -1.25 0.56
C LEU A 96 -4.41 -2.15 -0.61
N ALA A 97 -4.56 -3.45 -0.33
CA ALA A 97 -5.04 -4.45 -1.26
C ALA A 97 -6.52 -4.79 -1.01
N ALA A 98 -7.27 -5.05 -2.08
CA ALA A 98 -8.69 -5.40 -2.01
C ALA A 98 -9.06 -6.55 -1.04
N PRO A 99 -8.27 -7.65 -0.89
CA PRO A 99 -8.57 -8.66 0.12
C PRO A 99 -8.59 -8.10 1.55
N GLN A 100 -7.81 -7.06 1.85
CA GLN A 100 -7.80 -6.39 3.15
C GLN A 100 -9.08 -5.60 3.43
N VAL A 101 -9.96 -5.40 2.43
CA VAL A 101 -11.32 -4.87 2.61
C VAL A 101 -12.39 -5.90 2.26
N GLY A 102 -12.02 -7.18 2.29
CA GLY A 102 -12.93 -8.33 2.08
C GLY A 102 -13.29 -8.60 0.62
N VAL A 103 -12.56 -8.04 -0.34
CA VAL A 103 -12.82 -8.21 -1.77
C VAL A 103 -11.71 -9.03 -2.42
N SER A 104 -12.01 -10.29 -2.77
CA SER A 104 -11.05 -11.20 -3.43
C SER A 104 -10.87 -10.90 -4.94
N GLN A 105 -10.31 -9.72 -5.25
CA GLN A 105 -9.96 -9.29 -6.60
C GLN A 105 -8.54 -8.71 -6.65
N GLN A 106 -7.87 -8.86 -7.79
CA GLN A 106 -6.53 -8.31 -8.02
C GLN A 106 -6.58 -6.80 -8.22
N VAL A 107 -6.75 -6.07 -7.13
CA VAL A 107 -6.80 -4.61 -7.06
C VAL A 107 -6.01 -4.18 -5.83
N ALA A 108 -5.02 -3.32 -6.04
CA ALA A 108 -4.26 -2.70 -4.98
C ALA A 108 -4.02 -1.22 -5.29
N ILE A 109 -3.79 -0.43 -4.24
CA ILE A 109 -3.38 0.96 -4.33
C ILE A 109 -2.12 1.18 -3.50
N VAL A 110 -1.27 2.10 -3.94
CA VAL A 110 -0.08 2.56 -3.22
C VAL A 110 0.00 4.07 -3.35
N ASP A 111 0.29 4.76 -2.24
CA ASP A 111 0.66 6.17 -2.21
C ASP A 111 1.64 6.38 -1.05
N ILE A 112 2.90 6.68 -1.36
CA ILE A 112 3.96 6.88 -0.36
C ILE A 112 4.19 8.35 -0.02
N GLY A 113 3.31 9.26 -0.47
CA GLY A 113 3.38 10.69 -0.17
C GLY A 113 4.48 11.46 -0.90
N ASP A 114 5.06 10.90 -1.96
CA ASP A 114 6.08 11.53 -2.79
C ASP A 114 5.51 12.05 -4.14
N GLU A 115 6.38 12.42 -5.09
CA GLU A 115 5.96 12.88 -6.41
C GLU A 115 5.30 11.80 -7.30
N SER A 116 5.33 10.53 -6.92
CA SER A 116 4.69 9.44 -7.67
C SER A 116 3.17 9.51 -7.58
N GLY A 117 2.65 10.02 -6.46
CA GLY A 117 1.22 10.11 -6.16
C GLY A 117 0.53 8.73 -6.12
N ILE A 118 -0.81 8.74 -6.23
CA ILE A 118 -1.62 7.53 -6.14
C ILE A 118 -1.36 6.61 -7.33
N ILE A 119 -0.94 5.38 -7.04
CA ILE A 119 -0.75 4.30 -8.01
C ILE A 119 -1.84 3.26 -7.82
N GLU A 120 -2.75 3.19 -8.79
CA GLU A 120 -3.78 2.15 -8.86
C GLU A 120 -3.30 0.97 -9.69
N MET A 121 -3.27 -0.22 -9.09
CA MET A 121 -2.78 -1.44 -9.71
C MET A 121 -3.90 -2.47 -9.83
N ILE A 122 -4.50 -2.58 -11.02
CA ILE A 122 -5.45 -3.65 -11.33
C ILE A 122 -4.75 -4.75 -12.14
N ASN A 123 -4.95 -6.00 -11.72
CA ASN A 123 -4.29 -7.19 -12.29
C ASN A 123 -2.76 -7.04 -12.44
N PRO A 124 -2.03 -6.56 -11.41
CA PRO A 124 -0.60 -6.34 -11.53
C PRO A 124 0.18 -7.64 -11.74
N GLU A 125 1.27 -7.54 -12.50
CA GLU A 125 2.22 -8.61 -12.77
C GLU A 125 3.64 -8.05 -12.65
N ILE A 126 4.48 -8.69 -11.85
CA ILE A 126 5.91 -8.39 -11.78
C ILE A 126 6.57 -8.91 -13.06
N LEU A 127 7.19 -8.00 -13.82
CA LEU A 127 7.94 -8.32 -15.03
C LEU A 127 9.41 -8.58 -14.75
N VAL A 128 10.02 -7.75 -13.89
CA VAL A 128 11.44 -7.77 -13.55
C VAL A 128 11.61 -7.37 -12.10
N THR A 129 12.56 -8.01 -11.42
CA THR A 129 13.08 -7.61 -10.11
C THR A 129 14.60 -7.57 -10.17
N ASP A 130 15.23 -6.67 -9.41
CA ASP A 130 16.68 -6.61 -9.30
C ASP A 130 17.12 -6.12 -7.91
N GLY A 131 18.33 -6.50 -7.51
CA GLY A 131 18.91 -6.17 -6.21
C GLY A 131 18.17 -6.76 -5.01
N GLU A 132 18.55 -6.32 -3.81
CA GLU A 132 17.95 -6.70 -2.53
C GLU A 132 18.01 -5.51 -1.57
N GLN A 133 16.98 -5.38 -0.75
CA GLN A 133 16.87 -4.44 0.37
C GLN A 133 16.25 -5.16 1.56
N THR A 134 16.79 -4.91 2.75
CA THR A 134 16.18 -5.32 4.02
C THR A 134 15.74 -4.08 4.76
N GLY A 135 14.53 -4.10 5.28
CA GLY A 135 13.96 -2.97 5.98
C GLY A 135 12.68 -3.36 6.71
N PRO A 136 12.17 -2.47 7.56
CA PRO A 136 10.99 -2.72 8.36
C PRO A 136 9.73 -2.73 7.48
N GLU A 137 8.79 -3.61 7.84
CA GLU A 137 7.43 -3.60 7.32
C GLU A 137 6.43 -3.73 8.46
N GLY A 138 5.31 -3.01 8.30
CA GLY A 138 4.05 -3.24 8.99
C GLY A 138 2.96 -3.57 7.98
N CYS A 139 1.77 -3.90 8.48
CA CYS A 139 0.60 -4.17 7.64
C CYS A 139 -0.68 -3.76 8.37
N LEU A 140 -1.60 -3.11 7.67
CA LEU A 140 -2.89 -2.69 8.21
C LEU A 140 -3.76 -3.86 8.72
N SER A 141 -3.53 -5.08 8.21
CA SER A 141 -4.20 -6.30 8.66
C SER A 141 -3.54 -6.97 9.89
N PHE A 142 -2.41 -6.42 10.36
CA PHE A 142 -1.63 -6.87 11.51
C PHE A 142 -1.24 -5.68 12.41
N PRO A 143 -2.21 -5.00 13.04
CA PRO A 143 -1.93 -3.80 13.82
C PRO A 143 -0.93 -4.10 14.95
N GLY A 144 0.10 -3.25 15.06
CA GLY A 144 1.16 -3.37 16.06
C GLY A 144 2.20 -4.46 15.80
N THR A 145 2.17 -5.12 14.63
CA THR A 145 3.20 -6.10 14.25
C THR A 145 4.14 -5.51 13.21
N TYR A 146 5.43 -5.52 13.53
CA TYR A 146 6.48 -5.04 12.65
C TYR A 146 7.60 -6.07 12.54
N GLY A 147 8.27 -6.12 11.40
CA GLY A 147 9.41 -7.01 11.20
C GLY A 147 10.29 -6.63 10.03
N GLU A 148 11.55 -7.06 10.08
CA GLU A 148 12.49 -6.94 8.99
C GLU A 148 12.16 -7.93 7.88
N VAL A 149 11.95 -7.41 6.68
CA VAL A 149 11.65 -8.19 5.48
C VAL A 149 12.67 -7.85 4.39
N SER A 150 13.26 -8.88 3.78
CA SER A 150 14.09 -8.73 2.59
C SER A 150 13.23 -8.78 1.33
N ARG A 151 13.37 -7.79 0.46
CA ARG A 151 12.70 -7.70 -0.85
C ARG A 151 13.68 -7.27 -1.92
N PRO A 152 13.40 -7.55 -3.20
CA PRO A 152 14.06 -6.86 -4.30
C PRO A 152 14.05 -5.34 -4.15
N TYR A 153 15.20 -4.72 -4.43
CA TYR A 153 15.35 -3.25 -4.38
C TYR A 153 14.60 -2.58 -5.53
N PHE A 154 14.64 -3.17 -6.70
CA PHE A 154 13.97 -2.70 -7.90
C PHE A 154 12.84 -3.65 -8.30
N VAL A 155 11.72 -3.07 -8.75
CA VAL A 155 10.64 -3.81 -9.40
C VAL A 155 10.15 -3.08 -10.65
N LYS A 156 9.92 -3.83 -11.72
CA LYS A 156 9.13 -3.38 -12.87
C LYS A 156 7.86 -4.20 -12.96
N ILE A 157 6.71 -3.53 -12.97
CA ILE A 157 5.41 -4.17 -13.07
C ILE A 157 4.69 -3.79 -14.37
N ARG A 158 3.73 -4.63 -14.76
CA ARG A 158 2.66 -4.29 -15.70
C ARG A 158 1.33 -4.40 -14.97
N ALA A 159 0.48 -3.39 -15.08
CA ALA A 159 -0.85 -3.39 -14.50
C ALA A 159 -1.86 -2.71 -15.45
N GLN A 160 -3.13 -2.71 -15.07
CA GLN A 160 -4.18 -1.97 -15.74
C GLN A 160 -4.66 -0.81 -14.86
N ASP A 161 -5.01 0.32 -15.47
CA ASP A 161 -5.63 1.44 -14.78
C ASP A 161 -7.14 1.24 -14.55
N ARG A 162 -7.80 2.17 -13.86
CA ARG A 162 -9.27 2.14 -13.63
C ARG A 162 -10.13 2.08 -14.89
N LYS A 163 -9.56 2.37 -16.08
CA LYS A 163 -10.23 2.27 -17.39
C LYS A 163 -9.84 0.97 -18.14
N GLY A 164 -9.02 0.11 -17.56
CA GLY A 164 -8.55 -1.15 -18.13
C GLY A 164 -7.37 -1.02 -19.08
N ARG A 165 -6.76 0.17 -19.20
CA ARG A 165 -5.61 0.40 -20.09
C ARG A 165 -4.35 -0.10 -19.40
N PHE A 166 -3.53 -0.85 -20.13
CA PHE A 166 -2.25 -1.32 -19.61
C PHE A 166 -1.26 -0.18 -19.43
N PHE A 167 -0.51 -0.23 -18.34
CA PHE A 167 0.68 0.58 -18.12
C PHE A 167 1.80 -0.28 -17.51
N GLU A 168 3.01 0.22 -17.63
CA GLU A 168 4.18 -0.32 -16.93
C GLU A 168 4.73 0.74 -15.98
N LEU A 169 5.21 0.30 -14.83
CA LEU A 169 5.81 1.16 -13.81
C LEU A 169 7.09 0.48 -13.33
N ALA A 170 8.16 1.27 -13.21
CA ALA A 170 9.39 0.87 -12.55
C ALA A 170 9.50 1.66 -11.24
N ALA A 171 9.87 0.98 -10.17
CA ALA A 171 10.04 1.56 -8.85
C ALA A 171 11.29 0.96 -8.19
N GLU A 172 11.87 1.75 -7.30
CA GLU A 172 13.02 1.39 -6.47
C GLU A 172 12.67 1.62 -5.00
N ASP A 173 13.50 1.07 -4.11
CA ASP A 173 13.51 1.38 -2.68
C ASP A 173 12.13 1.21 -2.01
N PHE A 174 11.68 2.19 -1.22
CA PHE A 174 10.44 2.13 -0.47
C PHE A 174 9.20 1.94 -1.36
N LEU A 175 9.13 2.60 -2.53
CA LEU A 175 8.03 2.40 -3.46
C LEU A 175 8.01 0.97 -4.01
N ALA A 176 9.18 0.42 -4.35
CA ALA A 176 9.27 -0.98 -4.77
C ALA A 176 8.84 -1.93 -3.67
N ARG A 177 9.19 -1.65 -2.41
CA ARG A 177 8.77 -2.44 -1.24
C ARG A 177 7.25 -2.42 -1.08
N ALA A 178 6.63 -1.25 -1.09
CA ALA A 178 5.18 -1.09 -0.97
C ALA A 178 4.44 -1.84 -2.09
N ILE A 179 4.86 -1.65 -3.36
CA ILE A 179 4.26 -2.37 -4.50
C ILE A 179 4.35 -3.88 -4.34
N GLN A 180 5.50 -4.40 -3.92
CA GLN A 180 5.68 -5.85 -3.72
C GLN A 180 4.85 -6.38 -2.55
N HIS A 181 4.71 -5.60 -1.47
CA HIS A 181 3.85 -5.93 -0.33
C HIS A 181 2.39 -6.06 -0.77
N GLU A 182 1.87 -5.09 -1.53
CA GLU A 182 0.49 -5.15 -2.00
C GLU A 182 0.26 -6.29 -3.00
N ILE A 183 1.22 -6.58 -3.89
CA ILE A 183 1.14 -7.71 -4.82
C ILE A 183 1.15 -9.05 -4.06
N ASP A 184 1.88 -9.17 -2.96
CA ASP A 184 1.86 -10.36 -2.09
C ASP A 184 0.44 -10.59 -1.54
N HIS A 185 -0.24 -9.55 -1.04
CA HIS A 185 -1.63 -9.65 -0.58
C HIS A 185 -2.57 -10.18 -1.68
N LEU A 186 -2.41 -9.73 -2.92
CA LEU A 186 -3.21 -10.24 -4.05
C LEU A 186 -2.95 -11.72 -4.36
N ASN A 187 -1.82 -12.27 -3.93
CA ASN A 187 -1.47 -13.67 -4.08
C ASN A 187 -1.70 -14.50 -2.81
N GLY A 188 -2.28 -13.91 -1.76
CA GLY A 188 -2.50 -14.59 -0.48
C GLY A 188 -1.22 -14.80 0.32
N VAL A 189 -0.19 -13.97 0.10
CA VAL A 189 1.08 -14.04 0.81
C VAL A 189 1.13 -12.88 1.78
N LEU A 190 1.42 -13.16 3.05
CA LEU A 190 1.48 -12.15 4.11
C LEU A 190 2.94 -11.86 4.45
N PHE A 191 3.26 -10.60 4.76
CA PHE A 191 4.64 -10.21 5.10
C PHE A 191 5.19 -10.99 6.30
N THR A 192 4.32 -11.41 7.23
CA THR A 192 4.67 -12.26 8.39
C THR A 192 5.33 -13.57 7.99
N SER A 193 5.05 -14.11 6.80
CA SER A 193 5.72 -15.29 6.26
C SER A 193 7.15 -15.03 5.77
N LYS A 194 7.54 -13.75 5.66
CA LYS A 194 8.84 -13.27 5.16
C LYS A 194 9.68 -12.56 6.22
N ILE A 195 9.14 -12.38 7.43
CA ILE A 195 9.86 -11.76 8.55
C ILE A 195 11.09 -12.59 8.89
N THR A 196 12.24 -11.92 8.93
CA THR A 196 13.50 -12.51 9.38
C THR A 196 13.78 -12.19 10.85
N ALA A 197 13.35 -11.02 11.32
CA ALA A 197 13.35 -10.62 12.72
C ALA A 197 12.12 -9.73 13.01
N TYR A 198 11.45 -9.97 14.12
CA TYR A 198 10.41 -9.05 14.60
C TYR A 198 11.07 -7.80 15.18
N LEU A 199 10.44 -6.66 14.98
CA LEU A 199 10.93 -5.37 15.46
C LEU A 199 10.08 -4.89 16.64
N THR A 200 10.76 -4.42 17.66
CA THR A 200 10.15 -3.62 18.74
C THR A 200 9.89 -2.18 18.28
N GLU A 201 9.07 -1.44 19.02
CA GLU A 201 8.82 -0.01 18.75
C GLU A 201 10.12 0.81 18.78
N GLU A 202 10.99 0.57 19.77
CA GLU A 202 12.31 1.23 19.87
C GLU A 202 13.22 0.92 18.68
N GLU A 203 13.16 -0.31 18.14
CA GLU A 203 13.95 -0.68 16.95
C GLU A 203 13.36 -0.08 15.68
N LEU A 204 12.03 0.04 15.58
CA LEU A 204 11.36 0.69 14.46
C LEU A 204 11.70 2.19 14.40
N GLU A 205 11.66 2.88 15.54
CA GLU A 205 12.02 4.31 15.66
C GLU A 205 13.43 4.58 15.14
N ARG A 206 14.36 3.64 15.29
CA ARG A 206 15.73 3.80 14.78
C ARG A 206 15.82 3.82 13.26
N TYR A 207 14.90 3.17 12.55
CA TYR A 207 14.82 3.28 11.08
C TYR A 207 14.24 4.62 10.62
N GLU A 208 13.55 5.36 11.50
CA GLU A 208 12.99 6.68 11.19
C GLU A 208 14.04 7.80 11.26
N GLU A 209 15.12 7.57 12.01
CA GLU A 209 16.20 8.55 12.24
C GLU A 209 17.33 8.49 11.20
N GLU A 210 17.36 7.45 10.36
CA GLU A 210 18.38 7.22 9.30
C GLU A 210 17.97 7.79 7.94
#